data_AF-A0A7K3XP81-F1
#
_entry.id   AF-A0A7K3XP81-F1
#
_cell.length_a   1.000
_cell.length_b   1.000
_cell.length_c   1.000
_cell.angle_alpha   90.00
_cell.angle_beta   90.00
_cell.angle_gamma   90.00
#
_symmetry.space_group_name_H-M   'P 1'
#
loop_
_entity.id
_entity.type
_entity.pdbx_description
1 polymer ?
#
loop_
_entity_poly.entity_id
_entity_poly.type
_entity_poly.pdbx_seq_one_letter_code
_entity_poly.pdbx_strand_id
1 'polypeptide(L)'
;MMEKNSALASGKWVKAQTNQSGIHRITFSALKSMGFQTPQKVKIFGVPPGRLPQMNSIFSSDDLVQYRIWQTKDKQLNDCFLVYIPGNVTWEFDPVSKSFIHHINQFAAGLSFLYLTEDVSTDQLVQTSPLITENPTMIVNEFDDFAFFEEDTYNLLETGSRWFSSLMTPNTTFQKTFKFQDHVSSEPIKIDIAVAARCDFSSAINLMANNMDIGTVNFVPYSNFAEADYADLRESSFSKTVEGDDVNLSIKYTSPANGRCWLDYIRVQTRRKLNMQTGQLLFCDSRSVGAGNIAEFRMGNAGSGLKIWEITSPLNPIEIQTTIASNTVSFKVETDSLRRFIAFDPMSDFPVIDKVEEVANQNLHGLSTPDMLIVASPDFKSEAERLALFHRQNSGLEVTVVNVSQVFNEFSGGIADVTAIRNLVRTLYRKSLKDNTSKLKYLLLFGKGTYDNHHPVTTENPCFIPTWQSENSLNAASSFVSDDYFGLLGED
;
A
#
# COMPACT_ATOMS: atom_id res chain seq x y z
N MET A 1 1.95 13.05 17.83
CA MET A 1 1.39 13.34 19.17
C MET A 1 0.29 12.33 19.39
N MET A 2 0.18 11.76 20.59
CA MET A 2 -0.86 10.76 20.87
C MET A 2 -2.24 11.41 20.83
N GLU A 3 -3.11 10.94 19.95
CA GLU A 3 -4.48 11.44 19.84
C GLU A 3 -5.27 11.10 21.10
N LYS A 4 -6.07 12.08 21.57
CA LYS A 4 -6.90 11.91 22.77
C LYS A 4 -8.22 11.21 22.49
N ASN A 5 -8.75 11.38 21.28
CA ASN A 5 -10.00 10.79 20.83
C ASN A 5 -9.86 10.39 19.36
N SER A 6 -10.55 9.33 18.95
CA SER A 6 -10.64 8.95 17.55
C SER A 6 -11.46 9.95 16.75
N ALA A 7 -11.13 10.12 15.47
CA ALA A 7 -12.02 10.70 14.47
C ALA A 7 -13.40 10.02 14.48
N LEU A 8 -13.44 8.71 14.72
CA LEU A 8 -14.66 7.89 14.75
C LEU A 8 -15.44 8.00 16.07
N ALA A 9 -15.03 8.86 17.02
CA ALA A 9 -15.65 8.96 18.35
C ALA A 9 -17.09 9.48 18.33
N SER A 10 -17.48 10.22 17.28
CA SER A 10 -18.82 10.79 17.14
C SER A 10 -19.16 11.05 15.68
N GLY A 11 -20.45 11.25 15.40
CA GLY A 11 -20.98 11.55 14.07
C GLY A 11 -21.54 10.33 13.35
N LYS A 12 -21.93 10.54 12.09
CA LYS A 12 -22.30 9.51 11.12
C LYS A 12 -21.07 9.16 10.29
N TRP A 13 -20.75 7.87 10.25
CA TRP A 13 -19.63 7.34 9.49
C TRP A 13 -20.07 6.27 8.51
N VAL A 14 -19.60 6.38 7.27
CA VAL A 14 -19.76 5.36 6.23
C VAL A 14 -18.38 4.88 5.81
N LYS A 15 -18.13 3.57 5.90
CA LYS A 15 -16.93 2.94 5.34
C LYS A 15 -17.16 2.66 3.86
N ALA A 16 -16.19 3.01 3.04
CA ALA A 16 -16.17 2.75 1.61
C ALA A 16 -14.83 2.13 1.20
N GLN A 17 -14.76 1.57 0.00
CA GLN A 17 -13.56 0.93 -0.52
C GLN A 17 -13.33 1.22 -2.00
N THR A 18 -12.08 1.03 -2.44
CA THR A 18 -11.66 0.95 -3.85
C THR A 18 -10.50 -0.03 -3.96
N ASN A 19 -10.29 -0.60 -5.15
CA ASN A 19 -9.10 -1.41 -5.48
C ASN A 19 -8.18 -0.72 -6.50
N GLN A 20 -8.39 0.57 -6.76
CA GLN A 20 -7.60 1.36 -7.70
C GLN A 20 -6.88 2.51 -7.01
N SER A 21 -5.73 2.89 -7.55
CA SER A 21 -4.98 4.10 -7.16
C SER A 21 -5.20 5.23 -8.17
N GLY A 22 -4.98 6.47 -7.76
CA GLY A 22 -5.10 7.66 -8.60
C GLY A 22 -6.26 8.56 -8.21
N ILE A 23 -6.65 9.46 -9.11
CA ILE A 23 -7.82 10.32 -8.94
C ILE A 23 -9.09 9.47 -8.98
N HIS A 24 -9.93 9.65 -7.97
CA HIS A 24 -11.26 9.05 -7.87
C HIS A 24 -12.34 10.12 -7.92
N ARG A 25 -13.50 9.75 -8.46
CA ARG A 25 -14.69 10.62 -8.52
C ARG A 25 -15.74 10.13 -7.54
N ILE A 26 -16.19 11.03 -6.68
CA ILE A 26 -17.25 10.77 -5.70
C ILE A 26 -18.36 11.78 -5.94
N THR A 27 -19.45 11.35 -6.59
CA THR A 27 -20.56 12.22 -6.94
C THR A 27 -21.44 12.52 -5.73
N PHE A 28 -22.09 13.69 -5.73
CA PHE A 28 -23.04 14.02 -4.66
C PHE A 28 -24.25 13.09 -4.65
N SER A 29 -24.61 12.50 -5.80
CA SER A 29 -25.64 11.45 -5.86
C SER A 29 -25.20 10.17 -5.16
N ALA A 30 -23.94 9.74 -5.31
CA ALA A 30 -23.39 8.60 -4.58
C ALA A 30 -23.35 8.87 -3.07
N LEU A 31 -22.98 10.08 -2.65
CA LEU A 31 -23.02 10.46 -1.23
C LEU A 31 -24.45 10.43 -0.66
N LYS A 32 -25.44 10.89 -1.43
CA LYS A 32 -26.86 10.78 -1.03
C LYS A 32 -27.32 9.33 -0.93
N SER A 33 -26.92 8.45 -1.85
CA SER A 33 -27.27 7.02 -1.78
C SER A 33 -26.59 6.31 -0.61
N MET A 34 -25.43 6.81 -0.16
CA MET A 34 -24.79 6.38 1.09
C MET A 34 -25.52 6.86 2.35
N GLY A 35 -26.45 7.82 2.21
CA GLY A 35 -27.32 8.33 3.27
C GLY A 35 -26.92 9.69 3.85
N PHE A 36 -25.98 10.41 3.21
CA PHE A 36 -25.62 11.77 3.62
C PHE A 36 -26.66 12.79 3.15
N GLN A 37 -27.05 13.72 4.03
CA GLN A 37 -28.07 14.72 3.73
C GLN A 37 -27.50 15.95 3.02
N THR A 38 -26.24 16.27 3.32
CA THR A 38 -25.52 17.45 2.85
C THR A 38 -24.21 17.04 2.18
N PRO A 39 -24.23 16.46 0.95
CA PRO A 39 -23.04 15.94 0.27
C PRO A 39 -21.86 16.90 0.21
N GLN A 40 -22.11 18.20 0.05
CA GLN A 40 -21.08 19.24 0.02
C GLN A 40 -20.31 19.40 1.34
N LYS A 41 -20.86 18.92 2.47
CA LYS A 41 -20.19 18.91 3.77
C LYS A 41 -19.39 17.64 4.00
N VAL A 42 -19.54 16.61 3.18
CA VAL A 42 -18.86 15.33 3.40
C VAL A 42 -17.34 15.51 3.34
N LYS A 43 -16.68 14.93 4.34
CA LYS A 43 -15.23 14.79 4.45
C LYS A 43 -14.86 13.34 4.24
N ILE A 44 -13.63 13.13 3.77
CA ILE A 44 -13.08 11.82 3.46
C ILE A 44 -11.86 11.63 4.35
N PHE A 45 -11.79 10.50 5.02
CA PHE A 45 -10.72 10.10 5.92
C PHE A 45 -10.15 8.75 5.51
N GLY A 46 -8.89 8.50 5.84
CA GLY A 46 -8.22 7.23 5.61
C GLY A 46 -6.85 7.22 6.28
N VAL A 47 -5.97 6.32 5.85
CA VAL A 47 -4.59 6.22 6.35
C VAL A 47 -3.59 6.42 5.23
N PRO A 48 -2.33 6.79 5.54
CA PRO A 48 -1.27 6.81 4.54
C PRO A 48 -1.15 5.45 3.84
N PRO A 49 -0.69 5.41 2.57
CA PRO A 49 -0.56 4.16 1.85
C PRO A 49 0.55 3.29 2.42
N GLY A 50 0.48 1.99 2.10
CA GLY A 50 1.50 1.01 2.48
C GLY A 50 1.14 0.25 3.76
N ARG A 51 2.07 -0.60 4.19
CA ARG A 51 1.98 -1.35 5.44
C ARG A 51 2.29 -0.44 6.62
N LEU A 52 1.63 -0.65 7.75
CA LEU A 52 2.02 0.04 8.97
C LEU A 52 3.47 -0.29 9.35
N PRO A 53 4.26 0.69 9.82
CA PRO A 53 5.63 0.42 10.23
C PRO A 53 5.70 -0.58 11.38
N GLN A 54 6.46 -1.66 11.18
CA GLN A 54 6.69 -2.64 12.23
C GLN A 54 7.61 -2.09 13.31
N MET A 55 8.60 -1.28 12.92
CA MET A 55 9.51 -0.60 13.85
C MET A 55 8.84 0.59 14.53
N ASN A 56 8.99 0.67 15.85
CA ASN A 56 8.41 1.72 16.69
C ASN A 56 8.99 3.11 16.45
N SER A 57 10.24 3.18 16.01
CA SER A 57 10.98 4.40 15.70
C SER A 57 10.52 5.08 14.41
N ILE A 58 9.82 4.37 13.53
CA ILE A 58 9.27 4.93 12.30
C ILE A 58 7.91 5.57 12.60
N PHE A 59 7.77 6.84 12.22
CA PHE A 59 6.54 7.58 12.42
C PHE A 59 5.38 6.99 11.58
N SER A 60 4.21 6.87 12.20
CA SER A 60 2.92 6.62 11.56
C SER A 60 1.90 7.55 12.20
N SER A 61 0.84 7.89 11.46
CA SER A 61 -0.36 8.46 12.09
C SER A 61 -0.92 7.46 13.08
N ASP A 62 -1.35 7.95 14.24
CA ASP A 62 -1.99 7.13 15.27
C ASP A 62 -3.49 6.92 14.96
N ASP A 63 -4.13 7.78 14.15
CA ASP A 63 -5.57 7.75 13.81
C ASP A 63 -5.81 8.09 12.32
N LEU A 64 -7.06 8.05 11.88
CA LEU A 64 -7.51 8.45 10.54
C LEU A 64 -7.17 9.91 10.22
N VAL A 65 -6.65 10.14 9.02
CA VAL A 65 -6.29 11.47 8.51
C VAL A 65 -7.29 11.89 7.44
N GLN A 66 -7.69 13.16 7.47
CA GLN A 66 -8.56 13.75 6.45
C GLN A 66 -7.81 13.91 5.13
N TYR A 67 -8.43 13.48 4.04
CA TYR A 67 -7.90 13.64 2.68
C TYR A 67 -8.24 15.03 2.16
N ARG A 68 -7.33 15.61 1.38
CA ARG A 68 -7.68 16.82 0.61
C ARG A 68 -8.59 16.47 -0.55
N ILE A 69 -9.64 17.25 -0.70
CA ILE A 69 -10.64 17.09 -1.76
C ILE A 69 -10.67 18.32 -2.67
N TRP A 70 -11.06 18.10 -3.92
CA TRP A 70 -11.37 19.16 -4.86
C TRP A 70 -12.83 19.04 -5.30
N GLN A 71 -13.64 20.03 -4.93
CA GLN A 71 -15.04 20.09 -5.36
C GLN A 71 -15.14 20.68 -6.77
N THR A 72 -15.80 19.95 -7.66
CA THR A 72 -15.95 20.34 -9.06
C THR A 72 -17.22 19.72 -9.67
N LYS A 73 -17.35 19.81 -10.99
CA LYS A 73 -18.41 19.15 -11.77
C LYS A 73 -17.84 18.07 -12.68
N ASP A 74 -18.61 17.01 -12.91
CA ASP A 74 -18.29 16.00 -13.91
C ASP A 74 -18.63 16.45 -15.34
N LYS A 75 -18.37 15.57 -16.32
CA LYS A 75 -18.68 15.82 -17.73
C LYS A 75 -20.18 15.97 -18.02
N GLN A 76 -21.05 15.53 -17.11
CA GLN A 76 -22.50 15.73 -17.12
C GLN A 76 -22.95 16.90 -16.25
N LEU A 77 -22.03 17.73 -15.75
CA LEU A 77 -22.27 18.88 -14.89
C LEU A 77 -22.81 18.55 -13.48
N ASN A 78 -22.73 17.29 -13.06
CA ASN A 78 -23.09 16.90 -11.69
C ASN A 78 -21.98 17.28 -10.71
N ASP A 79 -22.36 17.78 -9.55
CA ASP A 79 -21.42 18.09 -8.48
C ASP A 79 -20.76 16.82 -7.93
N CYS A 80 -19.44 16.87 -7.81
CA CYS A 80 -18.63 15.76 -7.30
C CYS A 80 -17.38 16.27 -6.58
N PHE A 81 -16.76 15.37 -5.81
CA PHE A 81 -15.39 15.52 -5.34
C PHE A 81 -14.45 14.71 -6.22
N LEU A 82 -13.29 15.29 -6.51
CA LEU A 82 -12.10 14.57 -6.93
C LEU A 82 -11.15 14.44 -5.74
N VAL A 83 -10.62 13.24 -5.54
CA VAL A 83 -9.70 12.90 -4.45
C VAL A 83 -8.62 11.99 -4.98
N TYR A 84 -7.37 12.19 -4.55
CA TYR A 84 -6.28 11.26 -4.85
C TYR A 84 -6.27 10.14 -3.81
N ILE A 85 -6.34 8.89 -4.27
CA ILE A 85 -6.23 7.70 -3.43
C ILE A 85 -4.95 6.98 -3.84
N PRO A 86 -3.95 6.86 -2.96
CA PRO A 86 -2.65 6.29 -3.33
C PRO A 86 -2.68 4.77 -3.61
N GLY A 87 -3.70 4.05 -3.14
CA GLY A 87 -3.78 2.60 -3.24
C GLY A 87 -3.00 1.85 -2.14
N ASN A 88 -2.86 0.55 -2.30
CA ASN A 88 -2.21 -0.36 -1.34
C ASN A 88 -0.74 -0.67 -1.66
N VAL A 89 -0.20 -0.09 -2.74
CA VAL A 89 1.19 -0.27 -3.16
C VAL A 89 1.93 1.06 -2.99
N THR A 90 3.05 1.02 -2.27
CA THR A 90 3.98 2.16 -2.20
C THR A 90 5.21 1.91 -3.03
N TRP A 91 5.89 3.00 -3.42
CA TRP A 91 7.12 2.95 -4.19
C TRP A 91 8.20 3.78 -3.51
N GLU A 92 9.36 3.19 -3.31
CA GLU A 92 10.56 3.85 -2.78
C GLU A 92 11.65 3.86 -3.85
N PHE A 93 12.38 4.97 -3.98
CA PHE A 93 13.53 5.03 -4.87
C PHE A 93 14.80 4.70 -4.09
N ASP A 94 15.48 3.61 -4.45
CA ASP A 94 16.79 3.28 -3.91
C ASP A 94 17.89 3.98 -4.74
N PRO A 95 18.61 4.97 -4.18
CA PRO A 95 19.65 5.68 -4.90
C PRO A 95 20.88 4.83 -5.22
N VAL A 96 21.09 3.70 -4.52
CA VAL A 96 22.25 2.81 -4.74
C VAL A 96 22.01 1.96 -5.99
N SER A 97 20.90 1.22 -6.03
CA SER A 97 20.57 0.41 -7.21
C SER A 97 19.95 1.24 -8.35
N LYS A 98 19.52 2.47 -8.08
CA LYS A 98 18.75 3.33 -8.99
C LYS A 98 17.43 2.67 -9.44
N SER A 99 16.82 1.86 -8.56
CA SER A 99 15.54 1.20 -8.78
C SER A 99 14.42 1.87 -7.98
N PHE A 100 13.22 1.85 -8.55
CA PHE A 100 11.99 1.97 -7.79
C PHE A 100 11.58 0.58 -7.24
N ILE A 101 11.44 0.49 -5.93
CA ILE A 101 11.08 -0.72 -5.17
C ILE A 101 9.61 -0.57 -4.76
N HIS A 102 8.76 -1.53 -5.15
CA HIS A 102 7.38 -1.58 -4.68
C HIS A 102 7.29 -2.30 -3.33
N HIS A 103 6.34 -1.87 -2.51
CA HIS A 103 5.94 -2.56 -1.29
C HIS A 103 4.42 -2.71 -1.29
N ILE A 104 3.95 -3.95 -1.20
CA ILE A 104 2.52 -4.28 -1.13
C ILE A 104 2.11 -4.36 0.33
N ASN A 105 0.99 -3.73 0.70
CA ASN A 105 0.33 -4.06 1.95
C ASN A 105 -0.42 -5.40 1.80
N GLN A 106 0.24 -6.50 2.19
CA GLN A 106 -0.28 -7.87 2.12
C GLN A 106 -1.57 -8.07 2.94
N PHE A 107 -1.82 -7.26 3.96
CA PHE A 107 -3.06 -7.35 4.77
C PHE A 107 -4.27 -6.70 4.09
N ALA A 108 -4.04 -5.90 3.05
CA ALA A 108 -5.08 -5.09 2.43
C ALA A 108 -5.87 -5.83 1.35
N ALA A 109 -5.42 -7.01 0.91
CA ALA A 109 -6.04 -7.80 -0.16
C ALA A 109 -6.39 -6.97 -1.42
N GLY A 110 -5.52 -6.04 -1.81
CA GLY A 110 -5.74 -5.16 -2.95
C GLY A 110 -6.68 -3.97 -2.70
N LEU A 111 -7.17 -3.76 -1.49
CA LEU A 111 -8.16 -2.74 -1.16
C LEU A 111 -7.56 -1.51 -0.46
N SER A 112 -8.19 -0.37 -0.66
CA SER A 112 -8.02 0.84 0.14
C SER A 112 -9.37 1.23 0.72
N PHE A 113 -9.43 1.42 2.03
CA PHE A 113 -10.64 1.83 2.73
C PHE A 113 -10.65 3.32 3.02
N LEU A 114 -11.85 3.90 2.99
CA LEU A 114 -12.12 5.30 3.30
C LEU A 114 -13.26 5.38 4.32
N TYR A 115 -13.25 6.44 5.11
CA TYR A 115 -14.31 6.78 6.05
C TYR A 115 -14.88 8.15 5.70
N LEU A 116 -16.18 8.20 5.48
CA LEU A 116 -16.89 9.40 5.08
C LEU A 116 -17.81 9.87 6.20
N THR A 117 -17.84 11.19 6.42
CA THR A 117 -18.71 11.83 7.42
C THR A 117 -19.11 13.23 6.97
N GLU A 118 -20.29 13.71 7.39
CA GLU A 118 -20.72 15.11 7.19
C GLU A 118 -20.73 15.94 8.49
N ASP A 119 -20.31 15.34 9.60
CA ASP A 119 -20.37 15.93 10.96
C ASP A 119 -19.05 16.61 11.39
N VAL A 120 -18.13 16.81 10.44
CA VAL A 120 -16.85 17.51 10.67
C VAL A 120 -16.85 18.84 9.92
N SER A 121 -16.59 19.92 10.64
CA SER A 121 -16.66 21.28 10.10
C SER A 121 -15.42 21.73 9.33
N THR A 122 -14.27 21.10 9.56
CA THR A 122 -12.99 21.53 8.97
C THR A 122 -12.85 21.02 7.54
N ASP A 123 -12.77 21.94 6.58
CA ASP A 123 -12.46 21.61 5.19
C ASP A 123 -10.95 21.41 5.00
N GLN A 124 -10.59 20.34 4.31
CA GLN A 124 -9.27 20.16 3.72
C GLN A 124 -9.43 20.15 2.21
N LEU A 125 -9.21 21.32 1.62
CA LEU A 125 -9.25 21.49 0.16
C LEU A 125 -7.84 21.35 -0.41
N VAL A 126 -7.75 20.86 -1.65
CA VAL A 126 -6.51 20.95 -2.41
C VAL A 126 -6.11 22.42 -2.53
N GLN A 127 -4.88 22.73 -2.11
CA GLN A 127 -4.33 24.08 -2.18
C GLN A 127 -3.50 24.24 -3.43
N THR A 128 -3.41 25.46 -3.95
CA THR A 128 -2.54 25.78 -5.08
C THR A 128 -1.16 26.21 -4.58
N SER A 129 -0.10 25.70 -5.21
CA SER A 129 1.28 26.08 -4.92
C SER A 129 1.53 27.55 -5.27
N PRO A 130 2.52 28.20 -4.63
CA PRO A 130 3.07 29.44 -5.15
C PRO A 130 3.71 29.19 -6.54
N LEU A 131 3.76 30.24 -7.36
CA LEU A 131 4.45 30.21 -8.65
C LEU A 131 5.96 30.38 -8.44
N ILE A 132 6.75 29.50 -9.04
CA ILE A 132 8.22 29.63 -9.10
C ILE A 132 8.58 30.47 -10.33
N THR A 133 9.29 31.58 -10.12
CA THR A 133 9.62 32.57 -11.17
C THR A 133 11.05 32.46 -11.66
N GLU A 134 11.90 31.83 -10.86
CA GLU A 134 13.30 31.54 -11.10
C GLU A 134 13.49 30.77 -12.42
N ASN A 135 14.65 30.96 -13.04
CA ASN A 135 14.99 30.21 -14.26
C ASN A 135 15.19 28.73 -13.92
N PRO A 136 14.66 27.80 -14.74
CA PRO A 136 14.88 26.39 -14.50
C PRO A 136 16.35 26.04 -14.71
N THR A 137 16.87 25.15 -13.87
CA THR A 137 18.21 24.57 -14.01
C THR A 137 18.23 23.44 -15.03
N MET A 138 17.07 22.84 -15.32
CA MET A 138 16.90 21.79 -16.30
C MET A 138 15.48 21.70 -16.85
N ILE A 139 15.34 21.07 -18.01
CA ILE A 139 14.05 20.77 -18.63
C ILE A 139 13.82 19.26 -18.57
N VAL A 140 12.63 18.86 -18.10
CA VAL A 140 12.21 17.47 -17.99
C VAL A 140 11.11 17.20 -19.01
N ASN A 141 11.44 16.47 -20.08
CA ASN A 141 10.49 16.00 -21.11
C ASN A 141 10.32 14.47 -21.07
N GLU A 142 10.97 13.80 -20.12
CA GLU A 142 10.95 12.35 -19.93
C GLU A 142 10.92 12.06 -18.44
N PHE A 143 10.37 10.92 -18.04
CA PHE A 143 10.22 10.57 -16.63
C PHE A 143 10.50 9.08 -16.39
N ASP A 144 10.69 8.70 -15.13
CA ASP A 144 10.82 7.30 -14.74
C ASP A 144 9.43 6.70 -14.63
N ASP A 145 9.20 5.62 -15.37
CA ASP A 145 8.01 4.80 -15.22
C ASP A 145 8.39 3.39 -14.80
N PHE A 146 7.53 2.79 -14.00
CA PHE A 146 7.79 1.50 -13.39
C PHE A 146 6.48 0.77 -13.12
N ALA A 147 6.54 -0.55 -13.26
CA ALA A 147 5.43 -1.44 -13.03
C ALA A 147 5.95 -2.76 -12.46
N PHE A 148 5.07 -3.50 -11.79
CA PHE A 148 5.42 -4.79 -11.22
C PHE A 148 4.35 -5.85 -11.51
N PHE A 149 4.73 -7.11 -11.32
CA PHE A 149 3.87 -8.27 -11.23
C PHE A 149 4.29 -9.02 -9.97
N GLU A 150 3.36 -9.21 -9.05
CA GLU A 150 3.48 -10.02 -7.84
C GLU A 150 2.09 -10.56 -7.53
N GLU A 151 2.00 -11.86 -7.30
CA GLU A 151 0.76 -12.56 -7.01
C GLU A 151 0.97 -13.46 -5.79
N ASP A 152 0.39 -13.07 -4.66
CA ASP A 152 0.54 -13.77 -3.37
C ASP A 152 -0.36 -14.99 -3.27
N THR A 153 -0.20 -15.97 -4.17
CA THR A 153 -1.10 -17.13 -4.28
C THR A 153 -0.68 -18.30 -3.39
N TYR A 154 0.62 -18.60 -3.33
CA TYR A 154 1.16 -19.77 -2.64
C TYR A 154 2.19 -19.38 -1.58
N ASN A 155 1.95 -19.80 -0.34
CA ASN A 155 2.99 -19.93 0.67
C ASN A 155 3.50 -21.38 0.65
N LEU A 156 4.74 -21.59 0.20
CA LEU A 156 5.22 -22.93 -0.19
C LEU A 156 5.33 -23.94 0.97
N LEU A 157 5.45 -23.45 2.21
CA LEU A 157 5.55 -24.27 3.41
C LEU A 157 4.41 -23.98 4.42
N GLU A 158 3.44 -23.15 4.05
CA GLU A 158 2.37 -22.68 4.94
C GLU A 158 2.91 -22.01 6.23
N THR A 159 3.99 -21.25 6.11
CA THR A 159 4.67 -20.55 7.21
C THR A 159 5.38 -19.29 6.72
N GLY A 160 5.56 -18.30 7.60
CA GLY A 160 6.19 -17.02 7.26
C GLY A 160 5.34 -16.16 6.31
N SER A 161 5.83 -14.96 5.99
CA SER A 161 5.06 -13.94 5.25
C SER A 161 5.42 -13.75 3.77
N ARG A 162 6.20 -14.67 3.17
CA ARG A 162 6.61 -14.59 1.75
C ARG A 162 5.75 -15.53 0.91
N TRP A 163 5.19 -14.97 -0.16
CA TRP A 163 4.24 -15.64 -1.03
C TRP A 163 4.77 -15.66 -2.47
N PHE A 164 4.20 -16.54 -3.28
CA PHE A 164 4.62 -16.74 -4.65
C PHE A 164 3.43 -16.93 -5.59
N SER A 165 3.68 -16.66 -6.87
CA SER A 165 2.75 -16.84 -7.98
C SER A 165 2.37 -18.30 -8.19
N SER A 166 1.51 -18.53 -9.18
CA SER A 166 1.21 -19.86 -9.68
C SER A 166 2.44 -20.65 -10.15
N LEU A 167 2.38 -21.98 -9.97
CA LEU A 167 3.44 -22.93 -10.31
C LEU A 167 3.73 -22.98 -11.82
N MET A 168 5.01 -22.83 -12.17
CA MET A 168 5.58 -23.17 -13.48
C MET A 168 6.20 -24.57 -13.44
N THR A 169 5.86 -25.40 -14.42
CA THR A 169 6.44 -26.74 -14.63
C THR A 169 7.44 -26.71 -15.81
N PRO A 170 8.28 -27.75 -16.01
CA PRO A 170 9.31 -27.71 -17.03
C PRO A 170 8.72 -27.48 -18.43
N ASN A 171 9.36 -26.60 -19.22
CA ASN A 171 8.91 -26.13 -20.53
C ASN A 171 7.65 -25.25 -20.55
N THR A 172 7.16 -24.82 -19.39
CA THR A 172 6.14 -23.76 -19.35
C THR A 172 6.76 -22.39 -19.56
N THR A 173 5.99 -21.52 -20.19
CA THR A 173 6.35 -20.12 -20.43
C THR A 173 5.32 -19.23 -19.77
N PHE A 174 5.76 -18.41 -18.83
CA PHE A 174 5.00 -17.30 -18.28
C PHE A 174 5.12 -16.08 -19.19
N GLN A 175 4.02 -15.36 -19.42
CA GLN A 175 4.01 -14.15 -20.22
C GLN A 175 3.32 -13.02 -19.48
N LYS A 176 3.93 -11.83 -19.51
CA LYS A 176 3.37 -10.61 -18.94
C LYS A 176 3.71 -9.42 -19.83
N THR A 177 2.70 -8.65 -20.20
CA THR A 177 2.88 -7.37 -20.89
C THR A 177 2.82 -6.23 -19.87
N PHE A 178 3.87 -5.42 -19.81
CA PHE A 178 3.89 -4.15 -19.10
C PHE A 178 3.69 -3.00 -20.08
N LYS A 179 2.78 -2.08 -19.74
CA LYS A 179 2.37 -0.98 -20.61
C LYS A 179 3.18 0.28 -20.29
N PHE A 180 4.04 0.70 -21.21
CA PHE A 180 4.94 1.84 -21.04
C PHE A 180 4.90 2.81 -22.23
N GLN A 181 3.72 3.01 -22.83
CA GLN A 181 3.46 3.88 -23.99
C GLN A 181 4.37 5.11 -24.09
N ASP A 182 4.92 5.43 -25.26
CA ASP A 182 6.00 6.43 -25.40
C ASP A 182 7.31 6.04 -24.70
N HIS A 183 7.60 4.74 -24.68
CA HIS A 183 8.88 4.23 -24.20
C HIS A 183 10.02 4.86 -25.02
N VAL A 184 11.04 5.36 -24.33
CA VAL A 184 12.26 5.89 -24.95
C VAL A 184 13.16 4.72 -25.31
N SER A 185 13.00 4.17 -26.51
CA SER A 185 13.71 2.95 -26.96
C SER A 185 15.23 3.07 -27.08
N SER A 186 15.83 4.26 -26.88
CA SER A 186 17.27 4.42 -26.74
C SER A 186 17.77 4.23 -25.30
N GLU A 187 16.88 4.24 -24.32
CA GLU A 187 17.16 4.00 -22.92
C GLU A 187 16.95 2.52 -22.59
N PRO A 188 17.79 1.92 -21.72
CA PRO A 188 17.59 0.53 -21.33
C PRO A 188 16.40 0.40 -20.37
N ILE A 189 15.63 -0.68 -20.53
CA ILE A 189 14.75 -1.14 -19.46
C ILE A 189 15.59 -1.80 -18.37
N LYS A 190 15.14 -1.71 -17.13
CA LYS A 190 15.67 -2.48 -16.00
C LYS A 190 14.62 -3.49 -15.54
N ILE A 191 15.01 -4.74 -15.35
CA ILE A 191 14.15 -5.81 -14.87
C ILE A 191 14.76 -6.40 -13.60
N ASP A 192 14.10 -6.22 -12.46
CA ASP A 192 14.43 -6.94 -11.23
C ASP A 192 13.44 -8.09 -11.06
N ILE A 193 13.92 -9.28 -10.75
CA ILE A 193 13.09 -10.47 -10.60
C ILE A 193 13.51 -11.28 -9.37
N ALA A 194 12.53 -11.79 -8.63
CA ALA A 194 12.72 -12.78 -7.58
C ALA A 194 11.95 -14.05 -7.94
N VAL A 195 12.64 -15.20 -7.91
CA VAL A 195 12.09 -16.49 -8.35
C VAL A 195 12.64 -17.60 -7.47
N ALA A 196 11.77 -18.53 -7.07
CA ALA A 196 12.17 -19.73 -6.35
C ALA A 196 12.00 -20.97 -7.22
N ALA A 197 12.99 -21.87 -7.23
CA ALA A 197 12.86 -23.16 -7.91
C ALA A 197 13.28 -24.34 -7.02
N ARG A 198 12.58 -25.47 -7.18
CA ARG A 198 12.88 -26.73 -6.50
C ARG A 198 13.04 -27.84 -7.54
N CYS A 199 14.23 -28.43 -7.62
CA CYS A 199 14.52 -29.56 -8.49
C CYS A 199 15.70 -30.39 -7.96
N ASP A 200 15.72 -31.70 -8.20
CA ASP A 200 16.86 -32.58 -7.85
C ASP A 200 18.11 -32.32 -8.71
N PHE A 201 17.98 -31.49 -9.76
CA PHE A 201 19.05 -31.13 -10.69
C PHE A 201 19.09 -29.61 -10.88
N SER A 202 20.20 -29.12 -11.42
CA SER A 202 20.29 -27.72 -11.84
C SER A 202 19.20 -27.41 -12.86
N SER A 203 18.51 -26.30 -12.67
CA SER A 203 17.45 -25.82 -13.56
C SER A 203 17.64 -24.33 -13.81
N ALA A 204 16.87 -23.75 -14.73
CA ALA A 204 17.01 -22.33 -15.06
C ALA A 204 15.70 -21.73 -15.56
N ILE A 205 15.59 -20.41 -15.45
CA ILE A 205 14.64 -19.63 -16.25
C ILE A 205 15.40 -18.80 -17.29
N ASN A 206 14.86 -18.72 -18.50
CA ASN A 206 15.34 -17.82 -19.55
C ASN A 206 14.34 -16.69 -19.72
N LEU A 207 14.82 -15.44 -19.67
CA LEU A 207 14.01 -14.23 -19.77
C LEU A 207 14.18 -13.62 -21.16
N MET A 208 13.07 -13.35 -21.83
CA MET A 208 13.03 -12.60 -23.09
C MET A 208 12.08 -11.41 -22.95
N ALA A 209 12.45 -10.25 -23.49
CA ALA A 209 11.55 -9.11 -23.62
C ALA A 209 11.49 -8.66 -25.09
N ASN A 210 10.28 -8.52 -25.63
CA ASN A 210 10.06 -8.15 -27.04
C ASN A 210 10.88 -9.02 -28.02
N ASN A 211 10.88 -10.34 -27.78
CA ASN A 211 11.64 -11.36 -28.52
C ASN A 211 13.17 -11.25 -28.43
N MET A 212 13.72 -10.38 -27.58
CA MET A 212 15.15 -10.30 -27.32
C MET A 212 15.52 -11.04 -26.03
N ASP A 213 16.60 -11.82 -26.08
CA ASP A 213 17.17 -12.47 -24.89
C ASP A 213 17.66 -11.41 -23.90
N ILE A 214 17.17 -11.47 -22.66
CA ILE A 214 17.52 -10.54 -21.57
C ILE A 214 18.55 -11.16 -20.66
N GLY A 215 18.38 -12.44 -20.32
CA GLY A 215 19.27 -13.14 -19.43
C GLY A 215 18.70 -14.46 -18.93
N THR A 216 19.48 -15.12 -18.09
CA THR A 216 19.15 -16.42 -17.50
C THR A 216 19.40 -16.37 -16.00
N VAL A 217 18.49 -16.95 -15.22
CA VAL A 217 18.68 -17.22 -13.78
C VAL A 217 18.86 -18.72 -13.62
N ASN A 218 19.99 -19.13 -13.02
CA ASN A 218 20.30 -20.53 -12.77
C ASN A 218 19.99 -20.88 -11.32
N PHE A 219 19.42 -22.08 -11.12
CA PHE A 219 19.10 -22.63 -9.81
C PHE A 219 19.95 -23.87 -9.54
N VAL A 220 20.37 -24.01 -8.30
CA VAL A 220 21.06 -25.21 -7.82
C VAL A 220 20.05 -26.26 -7.33
N PRO A 221 20.42 -27.57 -7.33
CA PRO A 221 19.60 -28.60 -6.73
C PRO A 221 19.27 -28.28 -5.26
N TYR A 222 18.04 -28.57 -4.82
CA TYR A 222 17.69 -28.41 -3.41
C TYR A 222 18.38 -29.48 -2.54
N SER A 223 18.59 -29.15 -1.27
CA SER A 223 19.17 -30.08 -0.30
C SER A 223 18.10 -30.80 0.53
N ASN A 224 18.38 -32.04 0.93
CA ASN A 224 17.42 -32.95 1.57
C ASN A 224 17.60 -33.08 3.11
N PHE A 225 18.22 -32.11 3.76
CA PHE A 225 18.36 -32.10 5.23
C PHE A 225 17.33 -31.16 5.88
N ALA A 226 17.05 -31.35 7.17
CA ALA A 226 15.91 -30.74 7.86
C ALA A 226 15.95 -29.19 7.88
N GLU A 227 17.15 -28.63 7.91
CA GLU A 227 17.40 -27.18 7.96
C GLU A 227 17.62 -26.56 6.58
N ALA A 228 17.49 -27.33 5.49
CA ALA A 228 17.66 -26.81 4.14
C ALA A 228 16.46 -25.97 3.71
N ASP A 229 16.72 -24.97 2.87
CA ASP A 229 15.65 -24.25 2.20
C ASP A 229 14.88 -25.18 1.26
N TYR A 230 13.55 -25.03 1.26
CA TYR A 230 12.64 -25.80 0.44
C TYR A 230 12.85 -25.56 -1.05
N ALA A 231 13.26 -24.36 -1.45
CA ALA A 231 13.54 -23.99 -2.84
C ALA A 231 14.74 -23.03 -2.90
N ASP A 232 15.49 -23.08 -4.00
CA ASP A 232 16.55 -22.12 -4.30
C ASP A 232 15.93 -20.80 -4.76
N LEU A 233 15.91 -19.80 -3.87
CA LEU A 233 15.45 -18.46 -4.17
C LEU A 233 16.58 -17.64 -4.80
N ARG A 234 16.29 -17.04 -5.95
CA ARG A 234 17.21 -16.16 -6.67
C ARG A 234 16.58 -14.82 -6.92
N GLU A 235 17.33 -13.78 -6.61
CA GLU A 235 17.05 -12.41 -7.01
C GLU A 235 18.07 -12.00 -8.07
N SER A 236 17.61 -11.36 -9.15
CA SER A 236 18.48 -10.98 -10.26
C SER A 236 18.01 -9.68 -10.89
N SER A 237 18.95 -8.88 -11.36
CA SER A 237 18.70 -7.61 -12.04
C SER A 237 19.31 -7.66 -13.44
N PHE A 238 18.52 -7.30 -14.45
CA PHE A 238 18.92 -7.25 -15.84
C PHE A 238 18.68 -5.85 -16.39
N SER A 239 19.49 -5.44 -17.37
CA SER A 239 19.29 -4.19 -18.07
C SER A 239 19.61 -4.35 -19.55
N LYS A 240 18.68 -3.95 -20.41
CA LYS A 240 18.84 -4.02 -21.86
C LYS A 240 17.92 -3.03 -22.56
N THR A 241 18.36 -2.48 -23.67
CA THR A 241 17.51 -1.68 -24.56
C THR A 241 16.54 -2.57 -25.31
N VAL A 242 15.26 -2.18 -25.38
CA VAL A 242 14.22 -2.88 -26.14
C VAL A 242 13.47 -1.93 -27.08
N GLU A 243 13.03 -2.44 -28.21
CA GLU A 243 12.17 -1.68 -29.13
C GLU A 243 10.69 -1.83 -28.75
N GLY A 244 9.85 -0.89 -29.17
CA GLY A 244 8.40 -0.88 -28.95
C GLY A 244 7.97 -0.15 -27.67
N ASP A 245 6.69 0.22 -27.63
CA ASP A 245 6.06 0.99 -26.55
C ASP A 245 5.74 0.14 -25.31
N ASP A 246 5.45 -1.14 -25.51
CA ASP A 246 5.16 -2.09 -24.44
C ASP A 246 6.31 -3.06 -24.24
N VAL A 247 6.51 -3.51 -23.01
CA VAL A 247 7.48 -4.55 -22.68
C VAL A 247 6.74 -5.88 -22.52
N ASN A 248 6.82 -6.73 -23.54
CA ASN A 248 6.29 -8.09 -23.53
C ASN A 248 7.33 -9.05 -22.98
N LEU A 249 7.22 -9.37 -21.70
CA LEU A 249 8.12 -10.29 -21.01
C LEU A 249 7.64 -11.73 -21.17
N SER A 250 8.58 -12.62 -21.47
CA SER A 250 8.39 -14.06 -21.57
C SER A 250 9.46 -14.75 -20.73
N ILE A 251 9.05 -15.57 -19.78
CA ILE A 251 9.93 -16.32 -18.87
C ILE A 251 9.69 -17.80 -19.09
N LYS A 252 10.68 -18.52 -19.60
CA LYS A 252 10.59 -19.96 -19.82
C LYS A 252 11.36 -20.70 -18.74
N TYR A 253 10.70 -21.62 -18.03
CA TYR A 253 11.35 -22.51 -17.07
C TYR A 253 11.83 -23.80 -17.76
N THR A 254 13.10 -24.13 -17.56
CA THR A 254 13.75 -25.33 -18.11
C THR A 254 14.37 -26.15 -16.99
N SER A 255 14.05 -27.45 -16.94
CA SER A 255 14.60 -28.40 -15.99
C SER A 255 14.75 -29.78 -16.65
N PRO A 256 15.80 -30.56 -16.33
CA PRO A 256 15.98 -31.91 -16.85
C PRO A 256 15.07 -32.96 -16.19
N ALA A 257 14.33 -32.59 -15.13
CA ALA A 257 13.43 -33.47 -14.39
C ALA A 257 12.13 -32.74 -14.04
N ASN A 258 11.34 -33.29 -13.11
CA ASN A 258 10.08 -32.71 -12.63
C ASN A 258 10.33 -31.52 -11.67
N GLY A 259 11.03 -30.49 -12.16
CA GLY A 259 11.28 -29.26 -11.42
C GLY A 259 10.02 -28.42 -11.24
N ARG A 260 10.03 -27.58 -10.20
CA ARG A 260 8.97 -26.61 -9.89
C ARG A 260 9.59 -25.23 -9.79
N CYS A 261 8.90 -24.22 -10.31
CA CYS A 261 9.37 -22.84 -10.28
C CYS A 261 8.19 -21.92 -9.96
N TRP A 262 8.42 -20.91 -9.13
CA TRP A 262 7.42 -19.92 -8.74
C TRP A 262 8.04 -18.53 -8.80
N LEU A 263 7.31 -17.57 -9.36
CA LEU A 263 7.72 -16.17 -9.34
C LEU A 263 7.30 -15.59 -7.99
N ASP A 264 8.16 -14.79 -7.40
CA ASP A 264 7.78 -13.93 -6.28
C ASP A 264 7.30 -12.60 -6.90
N TYR A 265 8.24 -11.82 -7.43
CA TYR A 265 7.93 -10.61 -8.17
C TYR A 265 8.74 -10.46 -9.46
N ILE A 266 8.20 -9.64 -10.36
CA ILE A 266 8.89 -9.02 -11.49
C ILE A 266 8.66 -7.52 -11.38
N ARG A 267 9.72 -6.72 -11.36
CA ARG A 267 9.65 -5.26 -11.52
C ARG A 267 10.31 -4.85 -12.81
N VAL A 268 9.66 -3.95 -13.54
CA VAL A 268 10.21 -3.33 -14.75
C VAL A 268 10.22 -1.83 -14.56
N GLN A 269 11.35 -1.20 -14.86
CA GLN A 269 11.52 0.25 -14.86
C GLN A 269 12.06 0.69 -16.23
N THR A 270 11.58 1.83 -16.72
CA THR A 270 12.00 2.41 -17.99
C THR A 270 11.90 3.94 -17.99
N ARG A 271 12.34 4.56 -19.08
CA ARG A 271 12.13 5.97 -19.40
C ARG A 271 11.01 6.13 -20.40
N ARG A 272 10.10 7.05 -20.13
CA ARG A 272 9.01 7.41 -21.04
C ARG A 272 9.05 8.89 -21.36
N LYS A 273 8.61 9.27 -22.56
CA LYS A 273 8.34 10.68 -22.85
C LYS A 273 7.19 11.16 -21.96
N LEU A 274 7.31 12.37 -21.43
CA LEU A 274 6.30 12.99 -20.61
C LEU A 274 5.16 13.53 -21.50
N ASN A 275 4.27 12.63 -21.91
CA ASN A 275 3.09 12.95 -22.70
C ASN A 275 1.83 12.50 -21.97
N MET A 276 0.79 13.33 -22.02
CA MET A 276 -0.54 12.90 -21.61
C MET A 276 -1.13 11.95 -22.65
N GLN A 277 -1.67 10.81 -22.20
CA GLN A 277 -2.22 9.77 -23.09
C GLN A 277 -3.59 9.24 -22.65
N THR A 278 -3.84 9.18 -21.34
CA THR A 278 -5.11 8.70 -20.77
C THR A 278 -5.74 9.79 -19.90
N GLY A 279 -6.79 9.48 -19.13
CA GLY A 279 -7.44 10.44 -18.23
C GLY A 279 -6.58 10.86 -17.03
N GLN A 280 -5.58 10.07 -16.66
CA GLN A 280 -4.60 10.41 -15.62
C GLN A 280 -3.23 9.77 -15.87
N LEU A 281 -2.16 10.43 -15.42
CA LEU A 281 -0.79 9.96 -15.50
C LEU A 281 -0.06 10.29 -14.20
N LEU A 282 0.41 9.25 -13.49
CA LEU A 282 1.37 9.42 -12.40
C LEU A 282 2.78 9.48 -12.99
N PHE A 283 3.60 10.39 -12.49
CA PHE A 283 4.98 10.52 -12.95
C PHE A 283 5.90 11.10 -11.88
N CYS A 284 7.19 10.75 -11.98
CA CYS A 284 8.28 11.33 -11.23
C CYS A 284 9.58 11.19 -12.02
N ASP A 285 10.58 12.02 -11.74
CA ASP A 285 11.88 11.94 -12.40
C ASP A 285 13.01 11.91 -11.36
N SER A 286 13.67 10.76 -11.20
CA SER A 286 14.83 10.60 -10.34
C SER A 286 16.04 11.39 -10.87
N ARG A 287 16.10 11.65 -12.18
CA ARG A 287 17.19 12.42 -12.81
C ARG A 287 17.09 13.92 -12.56
N SER A 288 15.92 14.43 -12.16
CA SER A 288 15.77 15.83 -11.76
C SER A 288 16.30 16.14 -10.37
N VAL A 289 16.56 15.11 -9.55
CA VAL A 289 16.88 15.29 -8.14
C VAL A 289 18.28 15.86 -7.94
N GLY A 290 18.38 16.97 -7.20
CA GLY A 290 19.65 17.57 -6.82
C GLY A 290 19.47 18.85 -6.02
N ALA A 291 20.36 19.10 -5.06
CA ALA A 291 20.31 20.29 -4.22
C ALA A 291 20.40 21.57 -5.07
N GLY A 292 19.45 22.48 -4.90
CA GLY A 292 19.29 23.72 -5.65
C GLY A 292 18.64 23.54 -7.03
N ASN A 293 18.21 22.34 -7.42
CA ASN A 293 17.60 22.13 -8.74
C ASN A 293 16.17 22.68 -8.80
N ILE A 294 15.90 23.42 -9.87
CA ILE A 294 14.56 23.85 -10.26
C ILE A 294 14.27 23.23 -11.62
N ALA A 295 13.46 22.18 -11.64
CA ALA A 295 13.10 21.47 -12.86
C ALA A 295 11.87 22.11 -13.51
N GLU A 296 11.94 22.40 -14.82
CA GLU A 296 10.76 22.69 -15.63
C GLU A 296 10.29 21.41 -16.31
N PHE A 297 9.19 20.86 -15.83
CA PHE A 297 8.52 19.73 -16.47
C PHE A 297 7.68 20.24 -17.63
N ARG A 298 7.83 19.63 -18.80
CA ARG A 298 7.06 19.97 -20.01
C ARG A 298 6.34 18.73 -20.50
N MET A 299 5.04 18.72 -20.30
CA MET A 299 4.16 17.62 -20.69
C MET A 299 3.55 17.88 -22.06
N GLY A 300 3.84 17.01 -23.02
CA GLY A 300 3.22 17.02 -24.34
C GLY A 300 1.80 16.44 -24.33
N ASN A 301 1.06 16.63 -25.43
CA ASN A 301 -0.30 16.14 -25.62
C ASN A 301 -1.30 16.62 -24.53
N ALA A 302 -1.02 17.77 -23.93
CA ALA A 302 -1.76 18.25 -22.79
C ALA A 302 -2.91 19.21 -23.21
N GLY A 303 -4.15 18.80 -22.93
CA GLY A 303 -5.33 19.63 -23.17
C GLY A 303 -5.42 20.83 -22.22
N SER A 304 -6.20 21.85 -22.61
CA SER A 304 -6.32 23.13 -21.88
C SER A 304 -6.94 23.03 -20.47
N GLY A 305 -7.59 21.90 -20.14
CA GLY A 305 -8.21 21.64 -18.84
C GLY A 305 -7.38 20.79 -17.88
N LEU A 306 -6.17 20.39 -18.28
CA LEU A 306 -5.32 19.49 -17.49
C LEU A 306 -4.97 20.10 -16.13
N LYS A 307 -5.06 19.28 -15.08
CA LYS A 307 -4.61 19.61 -13.73
C LYS A 307 -3.39 18.78 -13.37
N ILE A 308 -2.48 19.38 -12.60
CA ILE A 308 -1.30 18.70 -12.08
C ILE A 308 -1.29 18.87 -10.57
N TRP A 309 -1.34 17.76 -9.85
CA TRP A 309 -1.17 17.73 -8.40
C TRP A 309 0.19 17.13 -8.06
N GLU A 310 0.93 17.77 -7.18
CA GLU A 310 2.03 17.15 -6.48
C GLU A 310 1.47 16.24 -5.39
N ILE A 311 1.89 14.98 -5.40
CA ILE A 311 1.43 13.89 -4.53
C ILE A 311 2.59 13.24 -3.76
N THR A 312 3.73 13.95 -3.62
CA THR A 312 4.85 13.51 -2.77
C THR A 312 4.38 13.20 -1.35
N SER A 313 3.44 13.99 -0.83
CA SER A 313 2.65 13.68 0.37
C SER A 313 1.24 13.23 -0.05
N PRO A 314 0.96 11.92 -0.15
CA PRO A 314 -0.21 11.40 -0.87
C PRO A 314 -1.55 11.82 -0.26
N LEU A 315 -1.64 12.06 1.05
CA LEU A 315 -2.87 12.54 1.69
C LEU A 315 -3.04 14.06 1.61
N ASN A 316 -1.98 14.78 1.23
CA ASN A 316 -1.92 16.23 1.18
C ASN A 316 -1.51 16.74 -0.21
N PRO A 317 -2.24 16.40 -1.29
CA PRO A 317 -1.91 16.91 -2.61
C PRO A 317 -1.95 18.45 -2.67
N ILE A 318 -1.10 19.00 -3.52
CA ILE A 318 -1.02 20.43 -3.83
C ILE A 318 -1.15 20.59 -5.34
N GLU A 319 -2.09 21.43 -5.78
CA GLU A 319 -2.22 21.78 -7.19
C GLU A 319 -1.07 22.69 -7.62
N ILE A 320 -0.34 22.28 -8.65
CA ILE A 320 0.77 23.05 -9.19
C ILE A 320 0.25 24.03 -10.24
N GLN A 321 0.72 25.28 -10.19
CA GLN A 321 0.42 26.25 -11.23
C GLN A 321 1.12 25.89 -12.53
N THR A 322 0.35 25.85 -13.62
CA THR A 322 0.83 25.46 -14.95
C THR A 322 0.68 26.59 -15.96
N THR A 323 1.55 26.59 -16.96
CA THR A 323 1.43 27.40 -18.18
C THR A 323 1.15 26.50 -19.38
N ILE A 324 0.35 26.98 -20.34
CA ILE A 324 -0.04 26.19 -21.51
C ILE A 324 0.37 26.94 -22.77
N ALA A 325 1.14 26.28 -23.63
CA ALA A 325 1.52 26.79 -24.94
C ALA A 325 1.61 25.64 -25.95
N SER A 326 0.97 25.78 -27.12
CA SER A 326 1.07 24.82 -28.24
C SER A 326 0.91 23.35 -27.82
N ASN A 327 -0.16 23.02 -27.09
CA ASN A 327 -0.48 21.66 -26.61
C ASN A 327 0.56 21.06 -25.62
N THR A 328 1.39 21.92 -25.02
CA THR A 328 2.33 21.57 -23.97
C THR A 328 1.94 22.29 -22.68
N VAL A 329 1.84 21.54 -21.59
CA VAL A 329 1.69 22.06 -20.23
C VAL A 329 3.06 22.09 -19.57
N SER A 330 3.46 23.25 -19.05
CA SER A 330 4.75 23.43 -18.38
C SER A 330 4.57 23.95 -16.97
N PHE A 331 5.35 23.42 -16.03
CA PHE A 331 5.42 23.89 -14.65
C PHE A 331 6.82 23.75 -14.07
N LYS A 332 7.13 24.55 -13.06
CA LYS A 332 8.41 24.54 -12.36
C LYS A 332 8.24 24.07 -10.92
N VAL A 333 9.20 23.29 -10.43
CA VAL A 333 9.22 22.78 -9.06
C VAL A 333 10.65 22.63 -8.57
N GLU A 334 10.87 22.89 -7.28
CA GLU A 334 12.13 22.56 -6.61
C GLU A 334 12.27 21.05 -6.45
N THR A 335 13.41 20.54 -6.86
CA THR A 335 13.70 19.09 -6.97
C THR A 335 14.92 18.69 -6.13
N ASP A 336 15.07 19.29 -4.95
CA ASP A 336 16.10 18.86 -3.96
C ASP A 336 15.90 17.42 -3.48
N SER A 337 14.69 16.91 -3.63
CA SER A 337 14.28 15.53 -3.38
C SER A 337 13.32 15.08 -4.48
N LEU A 338 13.12 13.78 -4.59
CA LEU A 338 12.18 13.22 -5.57
C LEU A 338 10.77 13.76 -5.31
N ARG A 339 10.19 14.36 -6.34
CA ARG A 339 8.80 14.83 -6.36
C ARG A 339 7.94 13.86 -7.16
N ARG A 340 6.74 13.57 -6.67
CA ARG A 340 5.76 12.73 -7.35
C ARG A 340 4.58 13.57 -7.78
N PHE A 341 4.09 13.37 -8.99
CA PHE A 341 2.99 14.13 -9.57
C PHE A 341 1.92 13.22 -10.14
N ILE A 342 0.72 13.75 -10.23
CA ILE A 342 -0.37 13.20 -11.02
C ILE A 342 -0.94 14.29 -11.91
N ALA A 343 -0.87 14.08 -13.22
CA ALA A 343 -1.58 14.87 -14.21
C ALA A 343 -2.91 14.20 -14.53
N PHE A 344 -4.00 14.96 -14.64
CA PHE A 344 -5.31 14.40 -14.96
C PHE A 344 -6.21 15.43 -15.63
N ASP A 345 -7.09 14.95 -16.53
CA ASP A 345 -8.17 15.75 -17.09
C ASP A 345 -9.42 15.62 -16.20
N PRO A 346 -9.89 16.69 -15.54
CA PRO A 346 -11.06 16.64 -14.64
C PRO A 346 -12.34 16.10 -15.32
N MET A 347 -12.40 16.16 -16.65
CA MET A 347 -13.55 15.70 -17.45
C MET A 347 -13.47 14.23 -17.85
N SER A 348 -12.35 13.55 -17.59
CA SER A 348 -12.17 12.12 -17.86
C SER A 348 -12.97 11.23 -16.90
N ASP A 349 -13.18 9.98 -17.27
CA ASP A 349 -13.76 8.99 -16.36
C ASP A 349 -12.70 8.54 -15.34
N PHE A 350 -13.12 8.48 -14.07
CA PHE A 350 -12.28 8.08 -12.95
C PHE A 350 -12.93 6.93 -12.19
N PRO A 351 -12.14 6.12 -11.48
CA PRO A 351 -12.65 5.10 -10.61
C PRO A 351 -13.55 5.71 -9.53
N VAL A 352 -14.51 4.91 -9.08
CA VAL A 352 -15.46 5.28 -8.02
C VAL A 352 -15.15 4.49 -6.75
N ILE A 353 -15.84 4.81 -5.66
CA ILE A 353 -15.75 4.08 -4.41
C ILE A 353 -17.07 3.34 -4.15
N ASP A 354 -16.97 2.18 -3.52
CA ASP A 354 -18.12 1.36 -3.17
C ASP A 354 -18.41 1.47 -1.67
N LYS A 355 -19.68 1.63 -1.30
CA LYS A 355 -20.11 1.58 0.11
C LYS A 355 -19.89 0.17 0.65
N VAL A 356 -19.23 0.07 1.80
CA VAL A 356 -19.10 -1.18 2.56
C VAL A 356 -20.22 -1.24 3.60
N GLU A 357 -20.19 -0.33 4.58
CA GLU A 357 -21.11 -0.36 5.71
C GLU A 357 -21.22 1.01 6.41
N GLU A 358 -22.21 1.15 7.31
CA GLU A 358 -22.20 2.23 8.29
C GLU A 358 -21.38 1.81 9.51
N VAL A 359 -20.57 2.73 10.05
CA VAL A 359 -19.66 2.44 11.15
C VAL A 359 -20.21 3.06 12.43
N ALA A 360 -20.38 2.23 13.46
CA ALA A 360 -20.76 2.71 14.78
C ALA A 360 -19.62 3.52 15.42
N ASN A 361 -19.97 4.55 16.18
CA ASN A 361 -18.99 5.38 16.86
C ASN A 361 -18.13 4.56 17.83
N GLN A 362 -16.82 4.83 17.82
CA GLN A 362 -15.79 4.10 18.55
C GLN A 362 -14.66 5.05 18.92
N ASN A 363 -14.05 4.83 20.08
CA ASN A 363 -13.00 5.70 20.61
C ASN A 363 -12.01 4.92 21.47
N LEU A 364 -11.26 4.01 20.83
CA LEU A 364 -10.19 3.26 21.48
C LEU A 364 -9.03 4.19 21.89
N HIS A 365 -8.79 5.27 21.13
CA HIS A 365 -7.90 6.36 21.54
C HIS A 365 -8.30 7.03 22.87
N GLY A 366 -9.58 7.00 23.25
CA GLY A 366 -10.10 7.59 24.49
C GLY A 366 -10.06 6.66 25.70
N LEU A 367 -9.67 5.39 25.54
CA LEU A 367 -9.68 4.42 26.64
C LEU A 367 -8.73 4.81 27.78
N SER A 368 -9.20 4.61 29.01
CA SER A 368 -8.33 4.50 30.18
C SER A 368 -7.48 3.23 30.09
N THR A 369 -6.24 3.28 30.55
CA THR A 369 -5.36 2.10 30.52
C THR A 369 -5.83 1.04 31.54
N PRO A 370 -6.21 -0.17 31.10
CA PRO A 370 -6.57 -1.28 32.00
C PRO A 370 -5.33 -2.01 32.54
N ASP A 371 -5.53 -2.94 33.49
CA ASP A 371 -4.51 -3.94 33.84
C ASP A 371 -4.36 -5.00 32.75
N MET A 372 -5.49 -5.42 32.15
CA MET A 372 -5.56 -6.42 31.09
C MET A 372 -6.40 -5.92 29.92
N LEU A 373 -5.84 -6.00 28.71
CA LEU A 373 -6.57 -5.81 27.47
C LEU A 373 -6.88 -7.17 26.84
N ILE A 374 -8.14 -7.41 26.49
CA ILE A 374 -8.55 -8.54 25.66
C ILE A 374 -8.97 -8.02 24.30
N VAL A 375 -8.26 -8.43 23.25
CA VAL A 375 -8.62 -8.14 21.85
C VAL A 375 -9.30 -9.39 21.28
N ALA A 376 -10.57 -9.28 20.94
CA ALA A 376 -11.38 -10.42 20.53
C ALA A 376 -11.98 -10.23 19.13
N SER A 377 -12.14 -11.32 18.38
CA SER A 377 -13.04 -11.31 17.23
C SER A 377 -14.49 -11.04 17.69
N PRO A 378 -15.31 -10.33 16.88
CA PRO A 378 -16.74 -10.15 17.16
C PRO A 378 -17.46 -11.45 17.55
N ASP A 379 -17.09 -12.57 16.90
CA ASP A 379 -17.70 -13.89 17.11
C ASP A 379 -17.46 -14.46 18.51
N PHE A 380 -16.39 -14.02 19.18
CA PHE A 380 -16.02 -14.50 20.52
C PHE A 380 -16.17 -13.44 21.61
N LYS A 381 -16.77 -12.29 21.30
CA LYS A 381 -16.85 -11.16 22.23
C LYS A 381 -17.59 -11.52 23.54
N SER A 382 -18.68 -12.28 23.46
CA SER A 382 -19.43 -12.69 24.66
C SER A 382 -18.60 -13.55 25.61
N GLU A 383 -17.80 -14.46 25.06
CA GLU A 383 -16.93 -15.33 25.86
C GLU A 383 -15.72 -14.57 26.41
N ALA A 384 -15.17 -13.64 25.64
CA ALA A 384 -14.13 -12.72 26.11
C ALA A 384 -14.62 -11.87 27.28
N GLU A 385 -15.85 -11.33 27.23
CA GLU A 385 -16.44 -10.59 28.36
C GLU A 385 -16.74 -11.48 29.57
N ARG A 386 -17.16 -12.74 29.36
CA ARG A 386 -17.32 -13.70 30.45
C ARG A 386 -16.00 -13.96 31.17
N LEU A 387 -14.90 -14.11 30.43
CA LEU A 387 -13.55 -14.24 30.99
C LEU A 387 -13.06 -12.96 31.67
N ALA A 388 -13.33 -11.79 31.06
CA ALA A 388 -13.01 -10.50 31.67
C ALA A 388 -13.72 -10.32 33.01
N LEU A 389 -15.01 -10.68 33.10
CA LEU A 389 -15.78 -10.64 34.35
C LEU A 389 -15.15 -11.53 35.43
N PHE A 390 -14.69 -12.73 35.06
CA PHE A 390 -13.98 -13.61 35.99
C PHE A 390 -12.73 -12.94 36.58
N HIS A 391 -11.89 -12.33 35.74
CA HIS A 391 -10.67 -11.64 36.20
C HIS A 391 -10.98 -10.38 37.04
N ARG A 392 -12.01 -9.61 36.68
CA ARG A 392 -12.49 -8.47 37.48
C ARG A 392 -12.90 -8.92 38.89
N GLN A 393 -13.59 -10.06 39.02
CA GLN A 393 -14.13 -10.56 40.30
C GLN A 393 -13.13 -11.34 41.15
N ASN A 394 -12.23 -12.12 40.53
CA ASN A 394 -11.39 -13.09 41.23
C ASN A 394 -9.90 -12.72 41.26
N SER A 395 -9.46 -11.87 40.33
CA SER A 395 -8.06 -11.42 40.25
C SER A 395 -7.87 -9.95 40.64
N GLY A 396 -8.95 -9.19 40.79
CA GLY A 396 -8.91 -7.76 41.10
C GLY A 396 -8.33 -6.89 39.97
N LEU A 397 -8.34 -7.39 38.73
CA LEU A 397 -7.82 -6.68 37.55
C LEU A 397 -8.88 -5.75 36.94
N GLU A 398 -8.48 -4.55 36.54
CA GLU A 398 -9.24 -3.76 35.58
C GLU A 398 -9.07 -4.39 34.20
N VAL A 399 -10.13 -4.98 33.64
CA VAL A 399 -10.08 -5.64 32.33
C VAL A 399 -10.95 -4.90 31.32
N THR A 400 -10.41 -4.64 30.13
CA THR A 400 -11.14 -4.07 28.99
C THR A 400 -11.16 -5.06 27.84
N VAL A 401 -12.33 -5.32 27.26
CA VAL A 401 -12.48 -6.12 26.04
C VAL A 401 -12.77 -5.19 24.86
N VAL A 402 -12.04 -5.38 23.76
CA VAL A 402 -12.23 -4.62 22.51
C VAL A 402 -12.42 -5.57 21.34
N ASN A 403 -13.23 -5.16 20.37
CA ASN A 403 -13.39 -5.90 19.12
C ASN A 403 -12.22 -5.59 18.20
N VAL A 404 -11.60 -6.62 17.61
CA VAL A 404 -10.46 -6.46 16.71
C VAL A 404 -10.79 -5.60 15.48
N SER A 405 -12.02 -5.67 14.96
CA SER A 405 -12.48 -4.81 13.86
C SER A 405 -12.46 -3.33 14.20
N GLN A 406 -12.73 -2.96 15.46
CA GLN A 406 -12.65 -1.58 15.93
C GLN A 406 -11.20 -1.11 15.99
N VAL A 407 -10.29 -2.00 16.41
CA VAL A 407 -8.85 -1.74 16.39
C VAL A 407 -8.38 -1.43 14.98
N PHE A 408 -8.80 -2.21 13.99
CA PHE A 408 -8.43 -1.96 12.60
C PHE A 408 -8.97 -0.63 12.09
N ASN A 409 -10.24 -0.31 12.39
CA ASN A 409 -10.85 0.93 11.93
C ASN A 409 -10.09 2.19 12.40
N GLU A 410 -9.63 2.20 13.66
CA GLU A 410 -8.90 3.36 14.23
C GLU A 410 -7.40 3.34 13.90
N PHE A 411 -6.73 2.19 13.95
CA PHE A 411 -5.25 2.12 13.91
C PHE A 411 -4.65 1.70 12.56
N SER A 412 -5.44 1.22 11.60
CA SER A 412 -4.95 0.78 10.26
C SER A 412 -5.89 1.15 9.12
N GLY A 413 -6.84 2.06 9.36
CA GLY A 413 -7.81 2.45 8.34
C GLY A 413 -8.75 1.32 7.94
N GLY A 414 -8.97 0.33 8.79
CA GLY A 414 -9.85 -0.81 8.54
C GLY A 414 -9.20 -2.00 7.87
N ILE A 415 -7.89 -1.96 7.63
CA ILE A 415 -7.08 -3.09 7.13
C ILE A 415 -6.74 -4.02 8.30
N ALA A 416 -6.83 -5.34 8.13
CA ALA A 416 -6.53 -6.31 9.19
C ALA A 416 -5.01 -6.50 9.43
N ASP A 417 -4.30 -5.42 9.72
CA ASP A 417 -2.86 -5.39 9.97
C ASP A 417 -2.55 -5.69 11.44
N VAL A 418 -1.66 -6.65 11.69
CA VAL A 418 -1.17 -7.02 13.04
C VAL A 418 -0.65 -5.82 13.82
N THR A 419 -0.06 -4.86 13.12
CA THR A 419 0.55 -3.67 13.71
C THR A 419 -0.49 -2.72 14.29
N ALA A 420 -1.75 -2.78 13.83
CA ALA A 420 -2.85 -2.03 14.44
C ALA A 420 -3.07 -2.44 15.90
N ILE A 421 -3.02 -3.75 16.18
CA ILE A 421 -3.14 -4.31 17.52
C ILE A 421 -1.96 -3.86 18.38
N ARG A 422 -0.73 -3.99 17.85
CA ARG A 422 0.49 -3.50 18.54
C ARG A 422 0.39 -2.00 18.85
N ASN A 423 -0.09 -1.18 17.91
CA ASN A 423 -0.22 0.27 18.07
C ASN A 423 -1.27 0.66 19.14
N LEU A 424 -2.39 -0.07 19.24
CA LEU A 424 -3.34 0.10 20.35
C LEU A 424 -2.67 -0.20 21.70
N VAL A 425 -2.00 -1.35 21.81
CA VAL A 425 -1.32 -1.77 23.05
C VAL A 425 -0.25 -0.75 23.43
N ARG A 426 0.54 -0.28 22.46
CA ARG A 426 1.56 0.77 22.66
C ARG A 426 0.94 2.10 23.10
N THR A 427 -0.20 2.47 22.54
CA THR A 427 -0.93 3.69 22.94
C THR A 427 -1.32 3.63 24.42
N LEU A 428 -1.91 2.52 24.87
CA LEU A 428 -2.27 2.31 26.28
C LEU A 428 -1.04 2.24 27.20
N TYR A 429 0.04 1.59 26.75
CA TYR A 429 1.30 1.54 27.47
C TYR A 429 1.90 2.94 27.67
N ARG A 430 2.03 3.74 26.60
CA ARG A 430 2.54 5.12 26.66
C ARG A 430 1.67 6.01 27.55
N LYS A 431 0.34 5.83 27.56
CA LYS A 431 -0.54 6.49 28.54
C LYS A 431 -0.19 6.11 29.97
N SER A 432 0.02 4.82 30.25
CA SER A 432 0.38 4.38 31.60
C SER A 432 1.71 4.93 32.09
N LEU A 433 2.68 5.11 31.19
CA LEU A 433 3.95 5.77 31.49
C LEU A 433 3.74 7.25 31.78
N LYS A 434 2.95 7.94 30.95
CA LYS A 434 2.62 9.36 31.12
C LYS A 434 1.90 9.63 32.45
N ASP A 435 1.00 8.73 32.83
CA ASP A 435 0.23 8.83 34.08
C ASP A 435 0.99 8.25 35.29
N ASN A 436 2.20 7.71 35.08
CA ASN A 436 3.06 7.10 36.10
C ASN A 436 2.39 5.95 36.89
N THR A 437 1.60 5.12 36.20
CA THR A 437 0.80 4.05 36.83
C THR A 437 1.29 2.63 36.52
N SER A 438 2.08 2.42 35.46
CA SER A 438 2.51 1.09 34.97
C SER A 438 1.37 0.04 34.96
N LYS A 439 0.15 0.48 34.62
CA LYS A 439 -1.08 -0.31 34.75
C LYS A 439 -1.15 -1.51 33.81
N LEU A 440 -0.82 -1.33 32.52
CA LEU A 440 -0.98 -2.38 31.51
C LEU A 440 0.02 -3.53 31.75
N LYS A 441 -0.48 -4.71 32.08
CA LYS A 441 0.32 -5.91 32.41
C LYS A 441 0.07 -7.08 31.46
N TYR A 442 -1.14 -7.20 30.93
CA TYR A 442 -1.55 -8.37 30.15
C TYR A 442 -2.26 -7.97 28.86
N LEU A 443 -1.92 -8.68 27.78
CA LEU A 443 -2.66 -8.72 26.53
C LEU A 443 -3.15 -10.15 26.31
N LEU A 444 -4.42 -10.32 25.98
CA LEU A 444 -4.98 -11.58 25.50
C LEU A 444 -5.57 -11.40 24.11
N LEU A 445 -5.06 -12.17 23.15
CA LEU A 445 -5.63 -12.29 21.81
C LEU A 445 -6.65 -13.44 21.81
N PHE A 446 -7.92 -13.13 21.60
CA PHE A 446 -9.03 -14.08 21.69
C PHE A 446 -9.59 -14.40 20.29
N GLY A 447 -8.89 -15.27 19.58
CA GLY A 447 -9.26 -15.76 18.24
C GLY A 447 -8.15 -16.59 17.61
N LYS A 448 -8.52 -17.55 16.76
CA LYS A 448 -7.55 -18.36 16.00
C LYS A 448 -6.80 -17.48 14.99
N GLY A 449 -5.48 -17.58 14.96
CA GLY A 449 -4.62 -17.06 13.89
C GLY A 449 -4.11 -18.18 12.98
N THR A 450 -3.71 -17.83 11.76
CA THR A 450 -3.21 -18.76 10.73
C THR A 450 -1.97 -18.17 10.05
N TYR A 451 -1.30 -18.95 9.19
CA TYR A 451 -0.24 -18.41 8.32
C TYR A 451 -0.80 -17.47 7.24
N ASP A 452 -2.08 -17.62 6.90
CA ASP A 452 -2.72 -16.85 5.85
C ASP A 452 -3.42 -15.62 6.42
N ASN A 453 -2.69 -14.51 6.45
CA ASN A 453 -3.23 -13.19 6.75
C ASN A 453 -3.70 -12.43 5.50
N HIS A 454 -3.44 -12.96 4.31
CA HIS A 454 -3.65 -12.27 3.04
C HIS A 454 -5.06 -12.51 2.50
N HIS A 455 -5.54 -13.75 2.57
CA HIS A 455 -6.82 -14.13 1.99
C HIS A 455 -7.98 -13.92 2.97
N PRO A 456 -9.21 -13.70 2.43
CA PRO A 456 -10.39 -13.55 3.26
C PRO A 456 -10.59 -14.74 4.21
N VAL A 457 -11.08 -14.45 5.40
CA VAL A 457 -11.50 -15.46 6.39
C VAL A 457 -12.54 -16.38 5.75
N THR A 458 -12.21 -17.66 5.60
CA THR A 458 -13.17 -18.68 5.14
C THR A 458 -13.56 -19.59 6.30
N THR A 459 -14.68 -20.31 6.15
CA THR A 459 -15.08 -21.34 7.12
C THR A 459 -14.05 -22.46 7.23
N GLU A 460 -13.27 -22.70 6.19
CA GLU A 460 -12.23 -23.74 6.12
C GLU A 460 -10.90 -23.26 6.72
N ASN A 461 -10.62 -21.95 6.67
CA ASN A 461 -9.42 -21.35 7.25
C ASN A 461 -9.72 -20.02 7.98
N PRO A 462 -10.39 -20.05 9.15
CA PRO A 462 -10.81 -18.82 9.79
C PRO A 462 -9.64 -18.16 10.54
N CYS A 463 -9.04 -17.13 9.93
CA CYS A 463 -8.09 -16.23 10.59
C CYS A 463 -8.86 -15.09 11.28
N PHE A 464 -9.16 -15.25 12.57
CA PHE A 464 -9.94 -14.28 13.34
C PHE A 464 -9.09 -13.12 13.86
N ILE A 465 -7.83 -13.39 14.18
CA ILE A 465 -6.84 -12.40 14.59
C ILE A 465 -5.57 -12.69 13.77
N PRO A 466 -5.05 -11.70 13.02
CA PRO A 466 -3.88 -11.89 12.19
C PRO A 466 -2.64 -12.13 13.05
N THR A 467 -1.72 -12.96 12.56
CA THR A 467 -0.51 -13.34 13.29
C THR A 467 0.71 -12.58 12.79
N TRP A 468 1.61 -12.16 13.68
CA TRP A 468 2.92 -11.71 13.21
C TRP A 468 3.75 -12.92 12.80
N GLN A 469 4.41 -12.82 11.63
CA GLN A 469 5.14 -13.90 10.98
C GLN A 469 6.51 -13.41 10.55
N SER A 470 7.51 -14.28 10.68
CA SER A 470 8.85 -14.03 10.13
C SER A 470 8.81 -13.90 8.61
N GLU A 471 9.73 -13.12 8.02
CA GLU A 471 9.85 -12.99 6.56
C GLU A 471 10.27 -14.32 5.89
N ASN A 472 11.10 -15.12 6.57
CA ASN A 472 11.52 -16.41 6.02
C ASN A 472 10.31 -17.35 5.92
N SER A 473 10.07 -17.87 4.71
CA SER A 473 8.97 -18.79 4.38
C SER A 473 9.44 -20.02 3.59
N LEU A 474 10.75 -20.14 3.37
CA LEU A 474 11.35 -21.26 2.63
C LEU A 474 12.11 -22.22 3.54
N ASN A 475 12.38 -21.84 4.78
CA ASN A 475 13.11 -22.66 5.73
C ASN A 475 12.23 -23.00 6.93
N ALA A 476 11.83 -24.25 7.06
CA ALA A 476 10.95 -24.67 8.15
C ALA A 476 11.57 -24.51 9.55
N ALA A 477 12.91 -24.50 9.68
CA ALA A 477 13.60 -24.37 10.96
C ALA A 477 13.75 -22.91 11.42
N SER A 478 13.63 -21.93 10.51
CA SER A 478 13.78 -20.50 10.80
C SER A 478 12.56 -19.65 10.45
N SER A 479 11.47 -20.29 10.01
CA SER A 479 10.17 -19.67 9.83
C SER A 479 9.29 -19.88 11.07
N PHE A 480 8.69 -18.81 11.59
CA PHE A 480 7.91 -18.88 12.82
C PHE A 480 6.84 -17.78 12.90
N VAL A 481 5.86 -18.04 13.76
CA VAL A 481 4.85 -17.10 14.23
C VAL A 481 5.24 -16.65 15.64
N SER A 482 5.00 -15.39 15.99
CA SER A 482 5.25 -14.90 17.35
C SER A 482 4.21 -13.89 17.81
N ASP A 483 3.74 -14.06 19.05
CA ASP A 483 2.93 -13.06 19.74
C ASP A 483 3.80 -12.05 20.53
N ASP A 484 5.11 -12.28 20.66
CA ASP A 484 6.02 -11.37 21.35
C ASP A 484 6.01 -9.98 20.70
N TYR A 485 5.79 -9.92 19.38
CA TYR A 485 5.65 -8.68 18.61
C TYR A 485 4.67 -7.68 19.23
N PHE A 486 3.55 -8.17 19.80
CA PHE A 486 2.54 -7.30 20.41
C PHE A 486 2.99 -6.71 21.76
N GLY A 487 4.02 -7.28 22.38
CA GLY A 487 4.67 -6.79 23.60
C GLY A 487 5.92 -5.93 23.37
N LEU A 488 6.37 -5.79 22.11
CA LEU A 488 7.49 -4.91 21.75
C LEU A 488 7.02 -3.45 21.67
N LEU A 489 6.93 -2.79 22.83
CA LEU A 489 6.33 -1.45 22.99
C LEU A 489 7.34 -0.31 23.19
N GLY A 490 8.64 -0.65 23.32
CA GLY A 490 9.74 0.31 23.43
C GLY A 490 9.94 1.13 22.16
N GLU A 491 10.82 2.13 22.19
CA GLU A 491 11.19 2.89 20.99
C GLU A 491 12.16 2.14 20.07
N ASP A 492 12.95 1.22 20.65
CA ASP A 492 13.99 0.43 19.98
C ASP A 492 13.48 -0.95 19.53
#